data_AF-A0A7W1KMI0-F1
#
_entry.id   AF-A0A7W1KMI0-F1
#
_cell.length_a   1.000
_cell.length_b   1.000
_cell.length_c   1.000
_cell.angle_alpha   90.00
_cell.angle_beta   90.00
_cell.angle_gamma   90.00
#
_symmetry.space_group_name_H-M   'P 1'
#
loop_
_entity.id
_entity.type
_entity.pdbx_description
1 polymer ?
#
loop_
_entity_poly.entity_id
_entity_poly.type
_entity_poly.pdbx_seq_one_letter_code
_entity_poly.pdbx_strand_id
1 'polypeptide(L)' 'MRIRRLVARGYRNLADLDREAPSPGLVLLGANAQGKTNLLEAIYYPVLFRSFR' A
#
# COMPACT_ATOMS: atom_id res chain seq x y z
N MET A 1 -9.66 -10.63 1.92
CA MET A 1 -9.74 -9.27 1.34
C MET A 1 -9.01 -9.27 0.00
N ARG A 2 -9.56 -8.66 -1.06
CA ARG A 2 -8.89 -8.49 -2.36
C ARG A 2 -9.04 -7.03 -2.80
N ILE A 3 -7.92 -6.36 -3.08
CA ILE A 3 -7.90 -5.01 -3.64
C ILE A 3 -7.97 -5.10 -5.17
N ARG A 4 -8.77 -4.22 -5.79
CA ARG A 4 -8.82 -4.04 -7.25
C ARG A 4 -8.09 -2.78 -7.71
N ARG A 5 -8.14 -1.73 -6.90
CA ARG A 5 -7.49 -0.43 -7.14
C ARG A 5 -7.05 0.13 -5.80
N LEU A 6 -5.84 0.67 -5.74
CA LEU A 6 -5.32 1.37 -4.58
C LEU A 6 -5.13 2.84 -4.94
N VAL A 7 -5.77 3.70 -4.16
CA VAL A 7 -5.56 5.14 -4.21
C VAL A 7 -4.98 5.56 -2.88
N ALA A 8 -3.80 6.16 -2.89
CA ALA A 8 -3.19 6.79 -1.72
C ALA A 8 -2.83 8.24 -2.07
N ARG A 9 -3.18 9.16 -1.17
CA ARG A 9 -2.88 10.59 -1.28
C ARG A 9 -2.36 11.08 0.06
N GLY A 10 -1.17 11.69 0.08
CA GLY A 10 -0.54 12.18 1.31
C GLY A 10 -0.31 11.10 2.38
N TYR A 11 -0.19 9.83 1.98
CA TYR A 11 -0.06 8.71 2.93
C TYR A 11 1.40 8.42 3.25
N ARG A 12 1.85 8.81 4.45
CA ARG A 12 3.23 8.61 4.92
C ARG A 12 4.24 9.17 3.90
N ASN A 13 5.28 8.40 3.58
CA ASN A 13 6.28 8.74 2.58
C ASN A 13 5.97 8.17 1.18
N LEU A 14 4.75 7.66 0.95
CA LEU A 14 4.36 7.22 -0.38
C LEU A 14 4.10 8.45 -1.25
N ALA A 15 4.65 8.45 -2.46
CA ALA A 15 4.16 9.37 -3.48
C ALA A 15 2.68 9.05 -3.77
N ASP A 16 1.93 10.08 -4.14
CA ASP A 16 0.53 9.93 -4.53
C ASP A 16 0.41 8.90 -5.65
N LEU A 17 -0.45 7.89 -5.44
CA LEU A 17 -0.59 6.78 -6.36
C LEU A 17 -2.05 6.40 -6.59
N ASP A 18 -2.33 5.98 -7.81
CA ASP A 18 -3.63 5.53 -8.26
C ASP A 18 -3.40 4.40 -9.26
N ARG A 19 -3.49 3.16 -8.77
CA ARG A 19 -3.07 1.98 -9.53
C ARG A 19 -4.05 0.84 -9.36
N GLU A 20 -4.31 0.14 -10.45
CA GLU A 20 -4.99 -1.15 -10.39
C GLU A 20 -4.07 -2.21 -9.78
N ALA A 21 -4.66 -3.10 -8.98
CA ALA A 21 -3.94 -4.21 -8.39
C ALA A 21 -3.80 -5.33 -9.44
N PRO A 22 -2.57 -5.79 -9.75
CA PRO A 22 -2.39 -6.86 -10.72
C PRO A 22 -3.08 -8.14 -10.26
N SER A 23 -3.82 -8.80 -11.16
CA SER A 23 -4.50 -10.07 -10.84
C SER A 23 -3.56 -11.18 -10.38
N PRO A 24 -2.33 -11.33 -10.91
CA PRO A 24 -1.38 -12.33 -10.42
C PRO A 24 -0.80 -12.04 -9.03
N GLY A 25 -1.07 -10.86 -8.46
CA GLY A 25 -0.35 -10.33 -7.31
C GLY A 25 0.83 -9.44 -7.71
N LEU A 26 1.57 -8.96 -6.72
CA LEU A 26 2.67 -8.02 -6.91
C LEU A 26 3.82 -8.31 -5.93
N VAL A 27 5.03 -7.97 -6.34
CA VAL A 27 6.24 -8.03 -5.50
C VAL A 27 6.76 -6.62 -5.27
N LEU A 28 7.03 -6.27 -4.01
CA LEU A 28 7.56 -4.97 -3.62
C LEU A 28 9.09 -5.03 -3.51
N LEU A 29 9.78 -4.44 -4.48
CA LEU A 29 11.23 -4.36 -4.53
C LEU A 29 11.73 -2.97 -4.09
N GLY A 30 12.90 -2.92 -3.47
CA GLY A 30 13.54 -1.68 -3.03
C GLY A 30 14.35 -1.86 -1.75
N ALA A 31 15.20 -0.88 -1.44
CA ALA A 31 16.01 -0.88 -0.23
C ALA A 31 15.15 -0.74 1.04
N ASN A 32 15.76 -0.97 2.20
CA ASN A 32 15.11 -0.71 3.48
C ASN A 32 14.71 0.77 3.60
N ALA A 33 13.67 1.04 4.38
CA ALA A 33 13.08 2.36 4.58
C ALA A 33 12.45 3.05 3.34
N GLN A 34 12.37 2.40 2.18
CA GLN A 34 11.71 2.95 0.97
C GLN A 34 10.17 2.81 0.95
N GLY A 35 9.51 2.70 2.11
CA GLY A 35 8.04 2.75 2.18
C GLY A 35 7.30 1.44 1.84
N LYS A 36 7.99 0.30 1.63
CA LYS A 36 7.33 -1.01 1.38
C LYS A 36 6.29 -1.38 2.46
N THR A 37 6.64 -1.21 3.73
CA THR A 37 5.71 -1.44 4.85
C THR A 37 4.58 -0.42 4.88
N ASN A 38 4.83 0.83 4.48
CA ASN A 38 3.78 1.86 4.41
C ASN A 38 2.76 1.54 3.32
N LEU A 39 3.20 0.94 2.21
CA LEU A 39 2.28 0.46 1.17
C LEU A 39 1.39 -0.68 1.66
N LEU A 40 1.96 -1.63 2.43
CA LEU A 40 1.16 -2.65 3.11
C LEU A 40 0.20 -2.02 4.14
N GLU A 41 0.64 -0.99 4.86
CA GLU A 41 -0.21 -0.23 5.79
C GLU A 41 -1.42 0.38 5.08
N ALA A 42 -1.20 1.08 3.97
CA ALA A 42 -2.28 1.66 3.16
C ALA A 42 -3.26 0.59 2.64
N ILE A 43 -2.77 -0.61 2.31
CA ILE A 43 -3.58 -1.75 1.87
C ILE A 43 -4.53 -2.23 2.98
N TYR A 44 -4.05 -2.39 4.22
CA TYR A 44 -4.86 -2.95 5.32
C TYR A 44 -5.61 -1.91 6.15
N TYR A 45 -5.25 -0.63 6.08
CA TYR A 45 -5.89 0.42 6.86
C TYR A 45 -7.42 0.44 6.75
N PRO A 46 -8.04 0.26 5.56
CA PRO A 46 -9.51 0.23 5.44
C PRO A 46 -10.20 -0.94 6.15
N VAL A 47 -9.46 -1.96 6.56
CA VAL A 47 -9.98 -3.11 7.33
C VAL A 47 -9.72 -2.94 8.81
N LEU A 48 -8.53 -2.48 9.18
CA LEU A 48 -8.10 -2.40 10.57
C LEU A 48 -8.51 -1.10 11.25
N PHE A 49 -8.72 -0.03 10.48
CA PHE A 49 -8.98 1.34 10.98
C PHE A 49 -7.93 1.84 11.97
N ARG A 50 -6.73 1.26 11.92
CA ARG A 50 -5.55 1.66 12.67
C ARG A 50 -4.30 1.22 11.93
N SER A 51 -3.19 1.86 12.28
CA SER A 51 -1.86 1.33 11.95
C SER A 51 -1.70 -0.07 12.57
N PHE A 52 -1.15 -1.01 11.81
CA PHE A 52 -0.77 -2.34 12.32
C PHE A 52 0.70 -2.44 12.74
N ARG A 53 1.39 -1.30 12.76
CA ARG A 53 2.78 -1.21 13.16
C ARG A 53 2.95 -1.32 14.66
#